data_AF-A0A1H0HF49-F1
#
_entry.id   AF-A0A1H0HF49-F1
#
_cell.length_a   1.000
_cell.length_b   1.000
_cell.length_c   1.000
_cell.angle_alpha   90.00
_cell.angle_beta   90.00
_cell.angle_gamma   90.00
#
_symmetry.space_group_name_H-M   'P 1'
#
loop_
_entity.id
_entity.type
_entity.pdbx_description
1 polymer ?
#
loop_
_entity_poly.entity_id
_entity_poly.type
_entity_poly.pdbx_seq_one_letter_code
_entity_poly.pdbx_strand_id
1 'polypeptide(L)'
;MPEFRGRRLDQPRSNRRFNLDIDPEAFGRFSENLARFLGTGKFLFWQTLLVILWISLNLFAVSLRWDPYPFILLNLAFSTQAAYAAPLILLAQNRQDDRDRITVDEDRSRAAQTKADTEFLARELAALRIAIGEIATRDYLRGELERLRIDLDDTIAPKPKREKSAGKAKQATKEPSVDHRQSAPDASEPRP
;
A
#
# COMPACT_ATOMS: atom_id res chain seq x y z
N MET A 1 -21.11 57.44 -29.40
CA MET A 1 -21.97 56.36 -28.88
C MET A 1 -21.38 55.90 -27.55
N PRO A 2 -22.06 56.14 -26.41
CA PRO A 2 -21.61 55.65 -25.10
C PRO A 2 -22.00 54.18 -24.94
N GLU A 3 -21.02 53.29 -24.74
CA GLU A 3 -21.30 51.88 -24.47
C GLU A 3 -21.69 51.68 -23.01
N PHE A 4 -22.97 51.34 -22.79
CA PHE A 4 -23.46 50.87 -21.50
C PHE A 4 -22.90 49.47 -21.23
N ARG A 5 -21.87 49.36 -20.39
CA ARG A 5 -21.39 48.07 -19.86
C ARG A 5 -22.48 47.42 -19.01
N GLY A 6 -23.23 46.51 -19.62
CA GLY A 6 -24.14 45.61 -18.94
C GLY A 6 -23.41 44.82 -17.85
N ARG A 7 -23.77 45.08 -16.60
CA ARG A 7 -23.36 44.30 -15.43
C ARG A 7 -23.90 42.88 -15.65
N ARG A 8 -23.02 41.91 -15.94
CA ARG A 8 -23.42 40.53 -16.23
C ARG A 8 -24.15 39.94 -15.03
N LEU A 9 -25.44 39.67 -15.24
CA LEU A 9 -26.40 39.10 -14.27
C LEU A 9 -26.20 37.59 -14.02
N ASP A 10 -25.09 37.03 -14.50
CA ASP A 10 -24.88 35.58 -14.61
C ASP A 10 -23.91 35.02 -13.55
N GLN A 11 -23.52 35.83 -12.56
CA GLN A 11 -22.79 35.32 -11.41
C GLN A 11 -23.79 34.98 -10.31
N PRO A 12 -23.97 33.69 -9.95
CA PRO A 12 -24.78 33.35 -8.79
C PRO A 12 -24.16 34.09 -7.60
N ARG A 13 -24.97 34.93 -6.95
CA ARG A 13 -24.58 35.60 -5.71
C ARG A 13 -24.10 34.49 -4.77
N SER A 14 -22.79 34.42 -4.53
CA SER A 14 -22.22 33.48 -3.58
C SER A 14 -22.86 33.79 -2.25
N ASN A 15 -23.81 32.95 -1.85
CA ASN A 15 -24.44 33.03 -0.55
C ASN A 15 -23.30 32.93 0.45
N ARG A 16 -22.99 34.03 1.14
CA ARG A 16 -21.88 34.10 2.09
C ARG A 16 -22.27 33.24 3.28
N ARG A 17 -22.07 31.92 3.12
CA ARG A 17 -22.17 30.97 4.22
C ARG A 17 -21.22 31.50 5.27
N PHE A 18 -21.74 31.75 6.46
CA PHE A 18 -20.93 31.91 7.66
C PHE A 18 -20.22 30.57 7.87
N ASN A 19 -19.12 30.35 7.15
CA ASN A 19 -18.22 29.27 7.43
C ASN A 19 -17.56 29.65 8.75
N LEU A 20 -18.04 29.06 9.86
CA LEU A 20 -17.24 28.97 11.06
C LEU A 20 -15.99 28.18 10.67
N ASP A 21 -14.92 28.90 10.36
CA ASP A 21 -13.60 28.31 10.13
C ASP A 21 -13.04 27.95 11.50
N ILE A 22 -13.49 26.80 12.02
CA ILE A 22 -12.95 26.24 13.26
C ILE A 22 -11.61 25.64 12.90
N ASP A 23 -10.54 26.28 13.40
CA ASP A 23 -9.16 25.84 13.20
C ASP A 23 -8.99 24.37 13.68
N PRO A 24 -8.81 23.42 12.76
CA PRO A 24 -8.75 21.99 13.08
C PRO A 24 -7.53 21.63 13.92
N GLU A 25 -6.46 22.43 13.87
CA GLU A 25 -5.24 22.20 14.66
C GLU A 25 -5.43 22.61 16.12
N ALA A 26 -6.06 23.77 16.35
CA ALA A 26 -6.39 24.24 17.70
C ALA A 26 -7.37 23.29 18.40
N PHE A 27 -8.40 22.84 17.68
CA PHE A 27 -9.35 21.86 18.20
C PHE A 27 -8.69 20.50 18.47
N GLY A 28 -7.78 20.05 17.60
CA GLY A 28 -7.09 18.79 17.78
C GLY A 28 -6.25 18.72 19.05
N ARG A 29 -5.54 19.81 19.39
CA ARG A 29 -4.79 19.94 20.65
C ARG A 29 -5.72 19.99 21.86
N PHE A 30 -6.85 20.68 21.74
CA PHE A 30 -7.87 20.73 22.79
C PHE A 30 -8.47 19.35 23.06
N SER A 31 -8.86 18.60 22.02
CA SER A 31 -9.39 17.25 22.15
C SER A 31 -8.39 16.28 22.79
N GLU A 32 -7.10 16.38 22.45
CA GLU A 32 -6.06 15.53 23.06
C GLU A 32 -5.86 15.84 24.55
N ASN A 33 -5.93 17.12 24.93
CA ASN A 33 -5.93 17.51 26.34
C ASN A 33 -7.18 17.01 27.07
N LEU A 34 -8.37 17.14 26.46
CA LEU A 34 -9.60 16.60 27.03
C LEU A 34 -9.57 15.09 27.16
N ALA A 35 -9.09 14.36 26.14
CA ALA A 35 -8.98 12.90 26.19
C ALA A 35 -8.07 12.45 27.33
N ARG A 36 -6.91 13.08 27.50
CA ARG A 36 -6.00 12.81 28.63
C ARG A 36 -6.63 13.18 29.98
N PHE A 37 -7.41 14.27 30.01
CA PHE A 37 -8.09 14.73 31.21
C PHE A 37 -9.25 13.81 31.64
N LEU A 38 -10.12 13.42 30.71
CA LEU A 38 -11.24 12.49 30.95
C LEU A 38 -10.76 11.05 31.24
N GLY A 39 -9.66 10.62 30.62
CA GLY A 39 -9.05 9.31 30.90
C GLY A 39 -8.36 9.21 32.25
N THR A 40 -8.10 10.34 32.92
CA THR A 40 -7.50 10.37 34.25
C THR A 40 -8.59 10.43 35.33
N GLY A 41 -8.52 9.57 36.36
CA GLY A 41 -9.47 9.58 37.48
C GLY A 41 -9.58 10.90 38.27
N LYS A 42 -8.67 11.85 38.01
CA LYS A 42 -8.70 13.23 38.52
C LYS A 42 -9.96 13.99 38.08
N PHE A 43 -10.46 13.77 36.87
CA PHE A 43 -11.67 14.45 36.39
C PHE A 43 -12.88 14.08 37.26
N LEU A 44 -13.11 12.79 37.46
CA LEU A 44 -14.19 12.28 38.29
C LEU A 44 -14.07 12.79 39.72
N PHE A 45 -12.87 12.80 40.29
CA PHE A 45 -12.64 13.33 41.64
C PHE A 45 -13.04 14.81 41.77
N TRP A 46 -12.61 15.67 40.84
CA TRP A 46 -12.95 17.09 40.86
C TRP A 46 -14.44 17.34 40.57
N GLN A 47 -15.03 16.57 39.66
CA GLN A 47 -16.46 16.62 39.35
C GLN A 47 -17.31 16.25 40.58
N THR A 48 -16.97 15.16 41.28
CA THR A 48 -17.66 14.75 42.51
C THR A 48 -17.49 15.78 43.61
N LEU A 49 -16.29 16.34 43.78
CA LEU A 49 -16.03 17.38 44.78
C LEU A 49 -16.84 18.65 44.52
N LEU A 50 -16.94 19.08 43.25
CA LEU A 50 -17.77 20.22 42.85
C LEU A 50 -19.25 19.95 43.14
N VAL A 51 -19.76 18.78 42.79
CA VAL A 51 -21.16 18.38 43.08
C VAL A 51 -21.44 18.41 44.59
N ILE A 52 -20.57 17.83 45.41
CA ILE A 52 -20.71 17.82 46.88
C ILE A 52 -20.67 19.25 47.44
N LEU A 53 -19.74 20.08 46.97
CA LEU A 53 -19.64 21.48 47.38
C LEU A 53 -20.91 22.26 47.00
N TRP A 54 -21.43 22.03 45.81
CA TRP A 54 -22.64 22.70 45.31
C TRP A 54 -23.89 22.30 46.10
N ILE A 55 -24.05 21.00 46.39
CA ILE A 55 -25.11 20.48 47.27
C ILE A 55 -24.97 21.13 48.66
N SER A 56 -23.76 21.15 49.23
CA SER A 56 -23.51 21.75 50.54
C SER A 56 -23.87 23.23 50.58
N LEU A 57 -23.43 24.01 49.58
CA LEU A 57 -23.75 25.43 49.45
C LEU A 57 -25.26 25.66 49.34
N ASN A 58 -25.95 24.84 48.56
CA ASN A 58 -27.40 24.90 48.43
C ASN A 58 -28.10 24.58 49.77
N LEU A 59 -27.64 23.57 50.53
CA LEU A 59 -28.14 23.25 51.87
C LEU A 59 -27.96 24.40 52.87
N PHE A 60 -26.82 25.10 52.85
CA PHE A 60 -26.61 26.28 53.69
C PHE A 60 -27.47 27.47 53.23
N ALA A 61 -27.68 27.64 51.92
CA ALA A 61 -28.51 28.69 51.34
C ALA A 61 -30.03 28.46 51.52
N VAL A 62 -30.47 27.22 51.76
CA VAL A 62 -31.84 26.89 52.18
C VAL A 62 -32.20 27.57 53.52
N SER A 63 -31.22 27.81 54.39
CA SER A 63 -31.44 28.57 55.63
C SER A 63 -31.87 30.02 55.36
N LEU A 64 -31.51 30.58 54.19
CA LEU A 64 -31.94 31.89 53.69
C LEU A 64 -33.20 31.81 52.77
N ARG A 65 -33.87 30.65 52.67
CA ARG A 65 -35.02 30.37 51.77
C ARG A 65 -34.74 30.60 50.27
N TRP A 66 -33.49 30.49 49.83
CA TRP A 66 -33.10 30.85 48.46
C TRP A 66 -33.51 29.80 47.40
N ASP A 67 -33.75 28.53 47.78
CA ASP A 67 -34.33 27.48 46.91
C ASP A 67 -34.98 26.35 47.75
N PRO A 68 -36.30 26.43 48.07
CA PRO A 68 -37.02 25.37 48.80
C PRO A 68 -37.15 24.08 47.97
N TYR A 69 -37.30 22.93 48.65
CA TYR A 69 -37.45 21.60 48.00
C TYR A 69 -38.54 21.62 46.90
N PRO A 70 -38.27 21.18 45.65
CA PRO A 70 -37.17 20.33 45.19
C PRO A 70 -36.15 21.09 44.31
N PHE A 71 -35.14 21.73 44.91
CA PHE A 71 -33.90 22.27 44.30
C PHE A 71 -33.96 22.56 42.78
N ILE A 72 -34.85 23.46 42.36
CA ILE A 72 -35.19 23.61 40.94
C ILE A 72 -33.99 24.16 40.15
N LEU A 73 -33.18 25.01 40.79
CA LEU A 73 -32.01 25.64 40.18
C LEU A 73 -30.87 24.63 39.99
N LEU A 74 -30.71 23.68 40.93
CA LEU A 74 -29.71 22.62 40.81
C LEU A 74 -30.04 21.69 39.64
N ASN A 75 -31.30 21.30 39.52
CA ASN A 75 -31.75 20.44 38.44
C ASN A 75 -31.65 21.15 37.08
N LEU A 76 -31.97 22.45 37.02
CA LEU A 76 -31.83 23.25 35.81
C LEU A 76 -30.37 23.38 35.37
N ALA A 77 -29.45 23.59 36.31
CA ALA A 77 -28.02 23.68 36.05
C ALA A 77 -27.47 22.35 35.50
N PHE A 78 -27.82 21.22 36.13
CA PHE A 78 -27.40 19.90 35.66
C PHE A 78 -27.98 19.54 34.29
N SER A 79 -29.25 19.88 34.05
CA SER A 79 -29.90 19.68 32.76
C SER A 79 -29.21 20.49 31.65
N THR A 80 -28.83 21.72 31.94
CA THR A 80 -28.07 22.57 31.00
C THR A 80 -26.66 22.02 30.77
N GLN A 81 -25.99 21.51 31.81
CA GLN A 81 -24.67 20.90 31.72
C GLN A 81 -24.68 19.67 30.82
N ALA A 82 -25.68 18.80 30.97
CA ALA A 82 -25.89 17.65 30.08
C ALA A 82 -26.21 18.09 28.65
N ALA A 83 -27.07 19.10 28.47
CA ALA A 83 -27.46 19.60 27.15
C ALA A 83 -26.28 20.20 26.36
N TYR A 84 -25.35 20.90 27.02
CA TYR A 84 -24.15 21.44 26.36
C TYR A 84 -23.06 20.37 26.12
N ALA A 85 -23.06 19.27 26.87
CA ALA A 85 -22.12 18.17 26.65
C ALA A 85 -22.36 17.48 25.29
N ALA A 86 -23.61 17.30 24.88
CA ALA A 86 -23.98 16.63 23.64
C ALA A 86 -23.32 17.21 22.36
N PRO A 87 -23.37 18.54 22.08
CA PRO A 87 -22.71 19.10 20.91
C PRO A 87 -21.17 19.05 21.01
N LEU A 88 -20.60 19.18 22.21
CA LEU A 88 -19.15 19.05 22.41
C LEU A 88 -18.66 17.63 22.09
N ILE A 89 -19.41 16.62 22.54
CA ILE A 89 -19.12 15.21 22.26
C ILE A 89 -19.27 14.93 20.76
N LEU A 90 -20.32 15.44 20.12
CA LEU A 90 -20.55 15.27 18.68
C LEU A 90 -19.41 15.87 17.84
N LEU A 91 -18.92 17.06 18.22
CA LEU A 91 -17.75 17.66 17.57
C LEU A 91 -16.47 16.85 17.80
N ALA A 92 -16.30 16.26 18.99
CA ALA A 92 -15.15 15.39 19.27
C ALA A 92 -15.20 14.08 18.46
N GLN A 93 -16.40 13.52 18.26
CA GLN A 93 -16.63 12.28 17.53
C GLN A 93 -16.43 12.42 16.01
N ASN A 94 -16.97 13.47 15.37
CA ASN A 94 -16.82 13.67 13.91
C ASN A 94 -15.35 13.63 13.45
N ARG A 95 -14.42 14.14 14.28
CA ARG A 95 -12.98 14.11 13.96
C ARG A 95 -12.34 12.74 14.17
N GLN A 96 -12.84 11.94 15.12
CA GLN A 96 -12.39 10.55 15.29
C GLN A 96 -12.79 9.75 14.05
N ASP A 97 -14.04 9.90 13.59
CA ASP A 97 -14.55 9.23 12.40
C ASP A 97 -13.76 9.61 11.14
N ASP A 98 -13.37 10.88 10.98
CA ASP A 98 -12.55 11.33 9.85
C ASP A 98 -11.14 10.73 9.87
N ARG A 99 -10.48 10.64 11.04
CA ARG A 99 -9.17 9.98 11.16
C ARG A 99 -9.27 8.48 10.92
N ASP A 100 -10.30 7.85 11.47
CA ASP A 100 -10.53 6.42 11.33
C ASP A 100 -10.78 6.09 9.85
N ARG A 101 -11.52 6.94 9.14
CA ARG A 101 -11.71 6.82 7.68
C ARG A 101 -10.40 6.87 6.90
N ILE A 102 -9.54 7.85 7.17
CA ILE A 102 -8.23 7.96 6.50
C ILE A 102 -7.37 6.73 6.78
N THR A 103 -7.35 6.26 8.03
CA THR A 103 -6.59 5.09 8.44
C THR A 103 -7.08 3.83 7.71
N VAL A 104 -8.39 3.66 7.58
CA VAL A 104 -9.00 2.54 6.86
C VAL A 104 -8.70 2.59 5.36
N ASP A 105 -8.73 3.78 4.74
CA ASP A 105 -8.43 3.92 3.32
C ASP A 105 -6.94 3.68 3.02
N GLU A 106 -6.03 4.13 3.89
CA GLU A 106 -4.61 3.77 3.79
C GLU A 106 -4.37 2.28 3.93
N ASP A 107 -5.02 1.63 4.91
CA ASP A 107 -4.88 0.19 5.14
C ASP A 107 -5.35 -0.62 3.93
N ARG A 108 -6.49 -0.23 3.33
CA ARG A 108 -6.97 -0.83 2.06
C ARG A 108 -5.96 -0.67 0.92
N SER A 109 -5.37 0.52 0.78
CA SER A 109 -4.36 0.78 -0.25
C SER A 109 -3.11 -0.08 -0.06
N ARG A 110 -2.61 -0.17 1.18
CA ARG A 110 -1.47 -1.03 1.54
C ARG A 110 -1.76 -2.51 1.33
N ALA A 111 -2.95 -2.97 1.70
CA ALA A 111 -3.38 -4.35 1.47
C ALA A 111 -3.45 -4.68 -0.03
N ALA A 112 -3.95 -3.75 -0.85
CA ALA A 112 -3.98 -3.91 -2.31
C ALA A 112 -2.56 -4.00 -2.91
N GLN A 113 -1.63 -3.14 -2.48
CA GLN A 113 -0.23 -3.18 -2.91
C GLN A 113 0.45 -4.50 -2.49
N THR A 114 0.31 -4.89 -1.22
CA THR A 114 0.88 -6.14 -0.69
C THR A 114 0.36 -7.36 -1.45
N LYS A 115 -0.94 -7.36 -1.79
CA LYS A 115 -1.54 -8.41 -2.62
C LYS A 115 -0.92 -8.44 -4.02
N ALA A 116 -0.79 -7.29 -4.67
CA ALA A 116 -0.18 -7.20 -6.00
C ALA A 116 1.29 -7.66 -6.01
N ASP A 117 2.07 -7.25 -5.01
CA ASP A 117 3.47 -7.68 -4.85
C ASP A 117 3.57 -9.18 -4.62
N THR A 118 2.67 -9.74 -3.81
CA THR A 118 2.62 -11.20 -3.57
C THR A 118 2.25 -11.96 -4.84
N GLU A 119 1.26 -11.47 -5.61
CA GLU A 119 0.89 -12.07 -6.90
C GLU A 119 2.04 -11.98 -7.92
N PHE A 120 2.76 -10.86 -7.95
CA PHE A 120 3.93 -10.69 -8.78
C PHE A 120 5.04 -11.67 -8.41
N LEU A 121 5.42 -11.72 -7.13
CA LEU A 121 6.42 -12.67 -6.63
C LEU A 121 6.02 -14.13 -6.88
N ALA A 122 4.73 -14.47 -6.74
CA ALA A 122 4.24 -15.82 -7.04
C ALA A 122 4.39 -16.17 -8.52
N ARG A 123 4.12 -15.22 -9.44
CA ARG A 123 4.32 -15.41 -10.88
C ARG A 123 5.79 -15.54 -11.24
N GLU A 124 6.64 -14.69 -10.69
CA GLU A 124 8.10 -14.77 -10.88
C GLU A 124 8.66 -16.09 -10.35
N LEU A 125 8.22 -16.53 -9.17
CA LEU A 125 8.62 -17.82 -8.60
C LEU A 125 8.15 -19.01 -9.46
N ALA A 126 6.95 -18.93 -10.03
CA ALA A 126 6.44 -19.95 -10.95
C ALA A 126 7.25 -20.00 -12.25
N ALA A 127 7.58 -18.84 -12.83
CA ALA A 127 8.42 -18.75 -14.03
C ALA A 127 9.83 -19.27 -13.76
N LEU A 128 10.44 -18.86 -12.65
CA LEU A 128 11.75 -19.35 -12.20
C LEU A 128 11.75 -20.86 -11.98
N ARG A 129 10.68 -21.41 -11.37
CA ARG A 129 10.52 -22.86 -11.18
C ARG A 129 10.49 -23.62 -12.51
N ILE A 130 9.81 -23.10 -13.52
CA ILE A 130 9.75 -23.72 -14.85
C ILE A 130 11.14 -23.68 -15.50
N ALA A 131 11.80 -22.53 -15.50
CA ALA A 131 13.13 -22.36 -16.07
C ALA A 131 14.18 -23.28 -15.41
N ILE A 132 14.15 -23.40 -14.08
CA ILE A 132 15.03 -24.33 -13.35
C ILE A 132 14.65 -25.79 -13.64
N GLY A 133 13.35 -26.09 -13.73
CA GLY A 133 12.85 -27.42 -14.06
C GLY A 133 13.36 -27.95 -15.40
N GLU A 134 13.51 -27.08 -16.40
CA GLU A 134 14.07 -27.44 -17.72
C GLU A 134 15.58 -27.70 -17.66
N ILE A 135 16.34 -26.91 -16.89
CA ILE A 135 17.81 -27.00 -16.81
C ILE A 135 18.28 -28.14 -15.86
N ALA A 136 17.52 -28.41 -14.80
CA ALA A 136 17.83 -29.46 -13.83
C ALA A 136 17.24 -30.84 -14.22
N THR A 137 17.09 -31.12 -15.51
CA THR A 137 16.65 -32.45 -15.93
C THR A 137 17.74 -33.47 -15.54
N ARG A 138 17.37 -34.52 -14.78
CA ARG A 138 18.28 -35.58 -14.30
C ARG A 138 19.19 -36.14 -15.38
N ASP A 139 18.70 -36.17 -16.62
CA ASP A 139 19.44 -36.65 -17.79
C ASP A 139 20.56 -35.70 -18.24
N TYR A 140 20.41 -34.38 -18.07
CA TYR A 140 21.47 -33.41 -18.34
C TYR A 140 22.60 -33.53 -17.31
N LEU A 141 22.25 -33.58 -16.02
CA LEU A 141 23.22 -33.82 -14.93
C LEU A 141 23.94 -35.17 -15.08
N ARG A 142 23.23 -36.23 -15.52
CA ARG A 142 23.85 -37.52 -15.86
C ARG A 142 24.76 -37.42 -17.07
N GLY A 143 24.34 -36.71 -18.11
CA GLY A 143 25.14 -36.50 -19.32
C GLY A 143 26.46 -35.79 -19.02
N GLU A 144 26.42 -34.75 -18.18
CA GLU A 144 27.62 -33.99 -17.83
C GLU A 144 28.54 -34.77 -16.87
N LEU A 145 27.98 -35.54 -15.92
CA LEU A 145 28.73 -36.48 -15.09
C LEU A 145 29.41 -37.58 -15.92
N GLU A 146 28.72 -38.15 -16.91
CA GLU A 146 29.30 -39.19 -17.77
C GLU A 146 30.40 -38.61 -18.68
N ARG A 147 30.22 -37.39 -19.19
CA ARG A 147 31.27 -36.68 -19.95
C ARG A 147 32.51 -36.44 -19.11
N LEU A 148 32.35 -35.89 -17.91
CA LEU A 148 33.45 -35.71 -16.96
C LEU A 148 34.14 -37.03 -16.60
N ARG A 149 33.37 -38.11 -16.45
CA ARG A 149 33.91 -39.46 -16.20
C ARG A 149 34.75 -39.95 -17.37
N ILE A 150 34.29 -39.79 -18.61
CA ILE A 150 35.01 -40.21 -19.82
C ILE A 150 36.30 -39.42 -19.99
N ASP A 151 36.26 -38.10 -19.82
CA ASP A 151 37.45 -37.25 -19.94
C ASP A 151 38.51 -37.61 -18.89
N LEU A 152 38.08 -37.96 -17.67
CA LEU A 152 38.98 -38.40 -16.62
C LEU A 152 39.56 -39.80 -16.91
N ASP A 153 38.75 -40.75 -17.41
CA ASP A 153 39.23 -42.07 -17.86
C ASP A 153 40.22 -41.95 -19.02
N ASP A 154 40.00 -41.06 -19.99
CA ASP A 154 40.94 -40.81 -21.10
C ASP A 154 42.23 -40.12 -20.63
N THR A 155 42.18 -39.37 -19.52
CA THR A 155 43.36 -38.77 -18.88
C THR A 155 44.15 -39.79 -18.05
N ILE A 156 43.48 -40.78 -17.45
CA ILE A 156 44.09 -41.81 -16.60
C ILE A 156 44.56 -43.03 -17.41
N ALA A 157 43.91 -43.37 -18.52
CA ALA A 157 44.24 -44.52 -19.35
C ALA A 157 44.96 -44.11 -20.67
N PRO A 158 46.30 -44.30 -20.78
CA PRO A 158 46.98 -44.08 -22.05
C PRO A 158 46.58 -45.20 -23.05
N LYS A 159 45.84 -44.85 -24.11
CA LYS A 159 45.45 -45.81 -25.16
C LYS A 159 46.68 -46.27 -25.98
N PRO A 160 46.82 -47.58 -26.28
CA PRO A 160 47.86 -48.08 -27.17
C PRO A 160 47.55 -47.69 -28.62
N LYS A 161 48.55 -47.12 -29.31
CA LYS A 161 48.51 -46.76 -30.73
C LYS A 161 48.14 -47.98 -31.59
N ARG A 162 47.03 -47.91 -32.33
CA ARG A 162 46.76 -48.84 -33.44
C ARG A 162 47.51 -48.38 -34.67
N GLU A 163 48.48 -49.18 -35.08
CA GLU A 163 49.30 -49.02 -36.29
C GLU A 163 48.47 -49.08 -37.57
N LYS A 164 48.83 -48.19 -38.49
CA LYS A 164 48.42 -48.19 -39.89
C LYS A 164 49.02 -49.41 -40.58
N SER A 165 48.19 -50.28 -41.17
CA SER A 165 48.66 -51.29 -42.13
C SER A 165 48.19 -50.94 -43.52
N ALA A 166 49.16 -50.64 -44.37
CA ALA A 166 49.03 -50.47 -45.81
C ALA A 166 48.82 -51.82 -46.50
N GLY A 167 47.98 -51.85 -47.55
CA GLY A 167 47.77 -53.02 -48.39
C GLY A 167 46.93 -52.69 -49.62
N LYS A 168 47.59 -52.63 -50.77
CA LYS A 168 47.18 -52.10 -52.08
C LYS A 168 46.60 -53.22 -52.96
N ALA A 169 45.55 -52.95 -53.77
CA ALA A 169 45.50 -53.24 -55.22
C ALA A 169 44.10 -53.16 -55.88
N LYS A 170 44.00 -52.26 -56.89
CA LYS A 170 43.40 -52.40 -58.26
C LYS A 170 41.89 -52.66 -58.36
N GLN A 171 41.08 -52.21 -59.33
CA GLN A 171 41.12 -51.55 -60.65
C GLN A 171 39.61 -51.28 -60.93
N ALA A 172 39.07 -50.23 -61.54
CA ALA A 172 39.24 -49.79 -62.92
C ALA A 172 38.23 -48.65 -63.20
N THR A 173 38.72 -47.58 -63.82
CA THR A 173 38.20 -46.96 -65.05
C THR A 173 36.73 -46.55 -65.16
N LYS A 174 36.45 -45.23 -65.15
CA LYS A 174 36.02 -44.42 -66.33
C LYS A 174 35.59 -43.01 -65.91
N GLU A 175 36.43 -42.04 -66.21
CA GLU A 175 36.06 -40.65 -66.51
C GLU A 175 35.62 -40.56 -67.99
N PRO A 176 35.19 -39.40 -68.56
CA PRO A 176 34.92 -38.09 -67.94
C PRO A 176 33.63 -37.42 -68.49
N SER A 177 33.20 -36.31 -67.88
CA SER A 177 32.73 -35.14 -68.64
C SER A 177 32.54 -33.91 -67.75
N VAL A 178 33.49 -32.99 -67.90
CA VAL A 178 33.47 -31.55 -67.60
C VAL A 178 32.29 -30.92 -68.38
N ASP A 179 31.53 -29.97 -67.84
CA ASP A 179 31.67 -28.50 -68.00
C ASP A 179 30.31 -27.92 -67.53
N HIS A 180 30.14 -26.76 -66.89
CA HIS A 180 30.51 -25.45 -67.37
C HIS A 180 30.47 -24.43 -66.22
N ARG A 181 31.54 -23.62 -66.13
CA ARG A 181 31.55 -22.31 -65.47
C ARG A 181 30.51 -21.38 -66.08
N GLN A 182 29.99 -20.47 -65.24
CA GLN A 182 29.61 -19.06 -65.49
C GLN A 182 28.37 -18.74 -64.64
N SER A 183 28.20 -17.65 -63.90
CA SER A 183 28.95 -16.40 -63.71
C SER A 183 28.39 -15.72 -62.44
N ALA A 184 29.30 -15.15 -61.63
CA ALA A 184 29.29 -13.84 -60.96
C ALA A 184 28.00 -13.17 -60.37
N PRO A 185 28.17 -12.25 -59.40
CA PRO A 185 27.24 -11.98 -58.30
C PRO A 185 26.42 -10.69 -58.47
N ASP A 186 25.37 -10.49 -57.67
CA ASP A 186 24.95 -9.13 -57.29
C ASP A 186 24.21 -9.08 -55.95
N ALA A 187 24.41 -7.97 -55.27
CA ALA A 187 24.09 -7.69 -53.90
C ALA A 187 22.73 -7.01 -53.72
N SER A 188 22.41 -6.78 -52.44
CA SER A 188 21.51 -5.76 -51.90
C SER A 188 20.01 -5.96 -52.02
N GLU A 189 19.38 -6.37 -50.91
CA GLU A 189 18.27 -5.59 -50.33
C GLU A 189 18.04 -5.91 -48.84
N PRO A 190 17.99 -4.90 -47.96
CA PRO A 190 17.28 -4.99 -46.69
C PRO A 190 16.13 -3.98 -46.60
N ARG A 191 15.09 -4.34 -45.82
CA ARG A 191 14.05 -3.51 -45.13
C ARG A 191 12.60 -3.86 -45.51
N PRO A 192 11.58 -3.44 -44.73
CA PRO A 192 11.57 -2.66 -43.47
C PRO A 192 11.27 -3.43 -42.19
#